data_AF-A0A9E8JN31-F1
#
_entry.id   AF-A0A9E8JN31-F1
#
_cell.length_a   1.000
_cell.length_b   1.000
_cell.length_c   1.000
_cell.angle_alpha   90.00
_cell.angle_beta   90.00
_cell.angle_gamma   90.00
#
_symmetry.space_group_name_H-M   'P 1'
#
loop_
_entity.id
_entity.type
_entity.pdbx_description
1 polymer ?
#
loop_
_entity_poly.entity_id
_entity_poly.type
_entity_poly.pdbx_seq_one_letter_code
_entity_poly.pdbx_strand_id
1 'polypeptide(L)'
;MLMDISHLQNKRQWLVITDSLNEYQPPSDHDNETADTLYGTDNNNNGIRDDYKQRIIQSELPEHAQKLAFAAGRIYTTTIHVGRSADEISTDLARYTMQNLINVYRCKLITAQQNNGHTWKESWFYNTVDRLEAKFLIQNALSKIAGEETEYQFPDNPCAEILKERLFVSS
;
A
#
# COMPACT_ATOMS: atom_id res chain seq x y z
N MET A 1 21.77 -37.56 0.80
CA MET A 1 20.75 -37.62 -0.25
C MET A 1 20.27 -36.18 -0.46
N LEU A 2 20.91 -35.47 -1.39
CA LEU A 2 20.64 -34.07 -1.68
C LEU A 2 19.65 -34.02 -2.86
N MET A 3 18.53 -33.31 -2.70
CA MET A 3 17.60 -33.06 -3.79
C MET A 3 18.29 -32.20 -4.84
N ASP A 4 18.31 -32.70 -6.07
CA ASP A 4 18.79 -31.98 -7.25
C ASP A 4 17.84 -30.80 -7.54
N ILE A 5 18.39 -29.58 -7.56
CA ILE A 5 17.65 -28.32 -7.72
C ILE A 5 17.82 -27.78 -9.16
N SER A 6 18.41 -28.58 -10.06
CA SER A 6 18.73 -28.22 -11.44
C SER A 6 17.53 -27.73 -12.27
N HIS A 7 16.31 -28.17 -11.94
CA HIS A 7 15.08 -27.82 -12.65
C HIS A 7 14.50 -26.45 -12.26
N LEU A 8 15.01 -25.80 -11.20
CA LEU A 8 14.65 -24.44 -10.83
C LEU A 8 15.55 -23.38 -11.48
N GLN A 9 16.64 -23.77 -12.13
CA GLN A 9 17.60 -22.82 -12.73
C GLN A 9 17.15 -22.21 -14.06
N ASN A 10 16.04 -22.69 -14.66
CA ASN A 10 15.64 -22.30 -16.02
C ASN A 10 14.29 -21.58 -16.13
N LYS A 11 13.94 -20.75 -15.14
CA LYS A 11 12.84 -19.78 -15.23
C LYS A 11 13.24 -18.37 -14.74
N ARG A 12 14.40 -17.88 -15.18
CA ARG A 12 14.67 -16.43 -15.23
C ARG A 12 14.03 -15.82 -16.48
N GLN A 13 12.72 -15.93 -16.61
CA GLN A 13 11.96 -14.92 -17.31
C GLN A 13 11.63 -13.87 -16.26
N TRP A 14 12.63 -13.05 -15.92
CA TRP A 14 12.31 -11.73 -15.39
C TRP A 14 11.43 -11.09 -16.45
N LEU A 15 10.22 -10.69 -16.06
CA LEU A 15 9.39 -9.82 -16.88
C LEU A 15 10.28 -8.65 -17.28
N VAL A 16 10.68 -8.64 -18.56
CA VAL A 16 11.34 -7.49 -19.15
C VAL A 16 10.26 -6.41 -19.11
N ILE A 17 10.32 -5.54 -18.10
CA ILE A 17 9.58 -4.29 -18.11
C ILE A 17 10.28 -3.48 -19.19
N THR A 18 9.77 -3.59 -20.41
CA THR A 18 10.22 -2.81 -21.56
C THR A 18 10.05 -1.33 -21.23
N ASP A 19 10.99 -0.52 -21.73
CA ASP A 19 11.19 0.94 -21.63
C ASP A 19 9.97 1.89 -21.81
N SER A 20 8.73 1.45 -21.65
CA SER A 20 7.52 2.27 -21.80
C SER A 20 7.21 3.17 -20.59
N LEU A 21 8.05 3.20 -19.55
CA LEU A 21 7.86 4.08 -18.38
C LEU A 21 8.08 5.58 -18.69
N ASN A 22 8.57 5.93 -19.88
CA ASN A 22 8.73 7.33 -20.32
C ASN A 22 7.51 7.88 -21.07
N GLU A 23 6.51 7.05 -21.39
CA GLU A 23 5.28 7.46 -22.09
C GLU A 23 4.02 7.30 -21.24
N TYR A 24 4.17 7.04 -19.94
CA TYR A 24 3.01 7.00 -19.05
C TYR A 24 2.44 8.40 -18.87
N GLN A 25 1.39 8.69 -19.65
CA GLN A 25 0.47 9.77 -19.34
C GLN A 25 -0.44 9.28 -18.21
N PRO A 26 -0.63 10.09 -17.14
CA PRO A 26 -1.66 9.77 -16.15
C PRO A 26 -3.01 9.57 -16.89
N PRO A 27 -3.88 8.66 -16.40
CA PRO A 27 -5.16 8.42 -17.04
C PRO A 27 -5.88 9.76 -17.23
N SER A 28 -6.24 10.08 -18.47
CA SER A 28 -7.03 11.28 -18.73
C SER A 28 -8.39 11.14 -18.06
N ASP A 29 -8.94 12.26 -17.57
CA ASP A 29 -10.20 12.33 -16.81
C ASP A 29 -11.46 11.94 -17.60
N HIS A 30 -11.31 11.21 -18.71
CA HIS A 30 -12.42 10.82 -19.59
C HIS A 30 -13.10 9.48 -19.26
N ASP A 31 -12.66 8.75 -18.24
CA ASP A 31 -13.31 7.50 -17.81
C ASP A 31 -13.88 7.59 -16.38
N ASN A 32 -14.98 8.34 -16.23
CA ASN A 32 -15.72 8.49 -14.97
C ASN A 32 -16.26 7.17 -14.36
N GLU A 33 -16.24 6.04 -15.08
CA GLU A 33 -16.66 4.73 -14.55
C GLU A 33 -15.52 3.95 -13.86
N THR A 34 -14.25 4.27 -14.13
CA THR A 34 -13.12 3.51 -13.54
C THR A 34 -12.69 4.03 -12.18
N ALA A 35 -12.91 5.32 -11.88
CA ALA A 35 -12.54 5.93 -10.60
C ALA A 35 -13.28 5.27 -9.41
N ASP A 36 -14.54 4.88 -9.61
CA ASP A 36 -15.39 4.27 -8.58
C ASP A 36 -14.91 2.87 -8.16
N THR A 37 -14.25 2.15 -9.07
CA THR A 37 -13.72 0.81 -8.80
C THR A 37 -12.48 0.82 -7.89
N LEU A 38 -11.65 1.85 -7.98
CA LEU A 38 -10.38 1.89 -7.26
C LEU A 38 -10.57 2.28 -5.79
N TYR A 39 -11.31 3.37 -5.55
CA TYR A 39 -11.58 3.89 -4.21
C TYR A 39 -12.56 3.01 -3.45
N GLY A 40 -13.46 2.30 -4.13
CA GLY A 40 -14.50 1.52 -3.48
C GLY A 40 -15.39 2.37 -2.57
N THR A 41 -16.14 1.70 -1.70
CA THR A 41 -17.11 2.37 -0.82
C THR A 41 -16.54 2.57 0.58
N ASP A 42 -16.63 3.80 1.10
CA ASP A 42 -16.42 4.16 2.52
C ASP A 42 -17.63 4.97 2.99
N ASN A 43 -18.69 4.29 3.43
CA ASN A 43 -19.98 4.94 3.70
C ASN A 43 -19.96 5.92 4.89
N ASN A 44 -18.97 5.81 5.78
CA ASN A 44 -18.86 6.66 6.97
C ASN A 44 -17.66 7.62 6.90
N ASN A 45 -17.01 7.71 5.74
CA ASN A 45 -15.88 8.60 5.45
C ASN A 45 -14.77 8.53 6.52
N ASN A 46 -14.49 7.33 7.06
CA ASN A 46 -13.46 7.13 8.08
C ASN A 46 -12.06 6.87 7.48
N GLY A 47 -11.96 6.92 6.15
CA GLY A 47 -10.74 6.68 5.39
C GLY A 47 -10.43 5.21 5.16
N ILE A 48 -11.35 4.31 5.46
CA ILE A 48 -11.18 2.87 5.33
C ILE A 48 -12.37 2.33 4.55
N ARG A 49 -12.06 1.73 3.41
CA ARG A 49 -13.07 1.02 2.61
C ARG A 49 -13.80 -0.05 3.42
N ASP A 50 -15.11 -0.10 3.23
CA ASP A 50 -16.01 -0.98 3.96
C ASP A 50 -15.72 -2.47 3.70
N ASP A 51 -15.35 -2.84 2.47
CA ASP A 51 -15.03 -4.23 2.13
C ASP A 51 -13.76 -4.74 2.83
N TYR A 52 -12.74 -3.89 2.94
CA TYR A 52 -11.54 -4.18 3.73
C TYR A 52 -11.86 -4.24 5.23
N LYS A 53 -12.62 -3.27 5.74
CA LYS A 53 -13.04 -3.23 7.16
C LYS A 53 -13.80 -4.51 7.54
N GLN A 54 -14.72 -4.95 6.70
CA GLN A 54 -15.48 -6.18 6.90
C GLN A 54 -14.57 -7.40 6.96
N ARG A 55 -13.57 -7.52 6.08
CA ARG A 55 -12.59 -8.63 6.12
C ARG A 55 -11.78 -8.65 7.41
N ILE A 56 -11.41 -7.49 7.96
CA ILE A 56 -10.72 -7.41 9.26
C ILE A 56 -11.64 -7.84 10.40
N ILE A 57 -12.88 -7.35 10.43
CA ILE A 57 -13.86 -7.69 11.49
C ILE A 57 -14.18 -9.19 11.47
N GLN A 58 -14.30 -9.78 10.27
CA GLN A 58 -14.57 -11.21 10.09
C GLN A 58 -13.33 -12.08 10.29
N SER A 59 -12.15 -11.49 10.45
CA SER A 59 -10.94 -12.24 10.74
C SER A 59 -10.85 -12.60 12.22
N GLU A 60 -10.17 -13.70 12.53
CA GLU A 60 -9.89 -14.12 13.91
C GLU A 60 -8.70 -13.34 14.53
N LEU A 61 -8.39 -12.16 14.00
CA LEU A 61 -7.31 -11.34 14.53
C LEU A 61 -7.70 -10.77 15.89
N PRO A 62 -6.77 -10.72 16.86
CA PRO A 62 -7.01 -10.08 18.15
C PRO A 62 -7.26 -8.57 17.96
N GLU A 63 -7.98 -7.96 18.91
CA GLU A 63 -8.45 -6.57 18.81
C GLU A 63 -7.32 -5.56 18.52
N HIS A 64 -6.13 -5.75 19.11
CA HIS A 64 -4.98 -4.87 18.84
C HIS A 64 -4.51 -4.97 17.39
N ALA A 65 -4.48 -6.17 16.82
CA ALA A 65 -4.09 -6.39 15.43
C ALA A 65 -5.15 -5.83 14.47
N GLN A 66 -6.44 -5.89 14.83
CA GLN A 66 -7.50 -5.25 14.05
C GLN A 66 -7.33 -3.72 14.02
N LYS A 67 -7.02 -3.09 15.16
CA LYS A 67 -6.74 -1.63 15.22
C LYS A 67 -5.58 -1.22 14.31
N LEU A 68 -4.49 -1.98 14.33
CA LEU A 68 -3.34 -1.76 13.45
C LEU A 68 -3.70 -1.99 11.97
N ALA A 69 -4.52 -2.99 11.67
CA ALA A 69 -5.00 -3.25 10.33
C ALA A 69 -5.87 -2.12 9.78
N PHE A 70 -6.74 -1.52 10.62
CA PHE A 70 -7.52 -0.34 10.27
C PHE A 70 -6.63 0.90 10.00
N ALA A 71 -5.60 1.10 10.82
CA ALA A 71 -4.61 2.15 10.59
C ALA A 71 -3.86 1.95 9.26
N ALA A 72 -3.44 0.72 8.97
CA ALA A 72 -2.85 0.37 7.67
C ALA A 72 -3.83 0.64 6.51
N GLY A 73 -5.12 0.32 6.70
CA GLY A 73 -6.18 0.62 5.73
C GLY A 73 -6.26 2.11 5.38
N ARG A 74 -6.18 3.01 6.37
CA ARG A 74 -6.15 4.46 6.12
C ARG A 74 -4.92 4.87 5.32
N ILE A 75 -3.74 4.35 5.66
CA ILE A 75 -2.50 4.66 4.94
C ILE A 75 -2.59 4.19 3.49
N TYR A 76 -3.15 3.00 3.24
CA TYR A 76 -3.37 2.52 1.87
C TYR A 76 -4.35 3.43 1.10
N THR A 77 -5.43 3.86 1.72
CA THR A 77 -6.38 4.82 1.14
C THR A 77 -5.67 6.14 0.80
N THR A 78 -4.94 6.73 1.75
CA THR A 78 -4.15 7.96 1.54
C THR A 78 -3.16 7.78 0.38
N THR A 79 -2.48 6.64 0.30
CA THR A 79 -1.54 6.34 -0.78
C THR A 79 -2.23 6.38 -2.15
N ILE A 80 -3.42 5.77 -2.27
CA ILE A 80 -4.20 5.81 -3.51
C ILE A 80 -4.59 7.26 -3.87
N HIS A 81 -5.05 8.04 -2.89
CA HIS A 81 -5.43 9.44 -3.12
C HIS A 81 -4.23 10.30 -3.56
N VAL A 82 -3.08 10.19 -2.88
CA VAL A 82 -1.87 10.92 -3.25
C VAL A 82 -1.45 10.56 -4.67
N GLY A 83 -1.45 9.28 -5.02
CA GLY A 83 -1.03 8.83 -6.35
C GLY A 83 -1.99 9.19 -7.49
N ARG A 84 -3.20 9.67 -7.17
CA ARG A 84 -4.20 10.13 -8.16
C ARG A 84 -4.50 11.61 -8.09
N SER A 85 -3.86 12.35 -7.18
CA SER A 85 -4.02 13.80 -7.15
C SER A 85 -3.63 14.38 -8.51
N ALA A 86 -4.45 15.29 -9.03
CA ALA A 86 -4.13 16.06 -10.24
C ALA A 86 -3.01 17.08 -9.96
N ASP A 87 -2.74 17.36 -8.68
CA ASP A 87 -1.68 18.25 -8.24
C ASP A 87 -0.30 17.57 -8.29
N GLU A 88 0.74 18.38 -8.51
CA GLU A 88 2.12 17.93 -8.45
C GLU A 88 2.46 17.40 -7.04
N ILE A 89 2.78 16.11 -6.94
CA ILE A 89 3.16 15.47 -5.68
C ILE A 89 4.54 16.01 -5.28
N SER A 90 4.62 16.73 -4.15
CA SER A 90 5.90 17.21 -3.63
C SER A 90 6.81 16.06 -3.17
N THR A 91 8.13 16.27 -3.23
CA THR A 91 9.12 15.31 -2.69
C THR A 91 8.83 14.95 -1.24
N ASP A 92 8.49 15.93 -0.40
CA ASP A 92 8.17 15.68 1.02
C ASP A 92 6.95 14.79 1.19
N LEU A 93 5.88 15.04 0.43
CA LEU A 93 4.66 14.22 0.48
C LEU A 93 4.92 12.80 -0.04
N ALA A 94 5.71 12.67 -1.11
CA ALA A 94 6.10 11.36 -1.64
C ALA A 94 6.93 10.57 -0.61
N ARG A 95 7.92 11.21 0.02
CA ARG A 95 8.75 10.62 1.07
C ARG A 95 7.93 10.23 2.29
N TYR A 96 7.04 11.11 2.74
CA TYR A 96 6.14 10.84 3.86
C TYR A 96 5.23 9.63 3.59
N THR A 97 4.62 9.58 2.41
CA THR A 97 3.74 8.47 2.01
C THR A 97 4.51 7.14 1.94
N MET A 98 5.70 7.14 1.35
CA MET A 98 6.58 5.96 1.31
C MET A 98 7.03 5.53 2.70
N GLN A 99 7.41 6.46 3.57
CA GLN A 99 7.79 6.19 4.95
C GLN A 99 6.64 5.49 5.71
N ASN A 100 5.40 5.96 5.52
CA ASN A 100 4.23 5.35 6.12
C ASN A 100 3.95 3.94 5.61
N LEU A 101 4.10 3.70 4.31
CA LEU A 101 4.01 2.35 3.75
C LEU A 101 5.07 1.40 4.33
N ILE A 102 6.30 1.88 4.52
CA ILE A 102 7.37 1.10 5.16
C ILE A 102 7.03 0.82 6.63
N ASN A 103 6.52 1.80 7.37
CA ASN A 103 6.09 1.61 8.75
C ASN A 103 4.95 0.60 8.86
N VAL A 104 3.98 0.62 7.92
CA VAL A 104 2.93 -0.40 7.83
C VAL A 104 3.51 -1.79 7.62
N TYR A 105 4.45 -1.96 6.69
CA TYR A 105 5.10 -3.25 6.44
C TYR A 105 5.85 -3.76 7.68
N ARG A 106 6.67 -2.91 8.31
CA ARG A 106 7.41 -3.27 9.54
C ARG A 106 6.47 -3.61 10.68
N CYS A 107 5.42 -2.81 10.90
CA CYS A 107 4.44 -3.08 11.93
C CYS A 107 3.69 -4.41 11.68
N LYS A 108 3.37 -4.71 10.42
CA LYS A 108 2.75 -5.99 10.04
C LYS A 108 3.63 -7.18 10.41
N LEU A 109 4.94 -7.09 10.18
CA LEU A 109 5.89 -8.15 10.54
C LEU A 109 5.97 -8.33 12.06
N ILE A 110 6.07 -7.25 12.83
CA ILE A 110 6.08 -7.30 14.30
C ILE A 110 4.77 -7.91 14.82
N THR A 111 3.64 -7.47 14.29
CA THR A 111 2.31 -7.99 14.64
C THR A 111 2.21 -9.49 14.35
N ALA A 112 2.72 -9.94 13.21
CA ALA A 112 2.75 -11.37 12.87
C ALA A 112 3.62 -12.15 13.86
N GLN A 113 4.80 -11.66 14.22
CA GLN A 113 5.67 -12.30 15.22
C GLN A 113 4.98 -12.45 16.58
N GLN A 114 4.23 -11.43 17.02
CA GLN A 114 3.50 -11.43 18.28
C GLN A 114 2.25 -12.33 18.29
N ASN A 115 1.71 -12.64 17.11
CA ASN A 115 0.43 -13.35 16.95
C ASN A 115 0.59 -14.69 16.21
N ASN A 116 1.70 -15.41 16.43
CA ASN A 116 1.94 -16.73 15.83
C ASN A 116 1.79 -16.76 14.30
N GLY A 117 2.29 -15.72 13.62
CA GLY A 117 2.21 -15.55 12.17
C GLY A 117 0.90 -14.93 11.66
N HIS A 118 -0.09 -14.69 12.53
CA HIS A 118 -1.37 -14.12 12.12
C HIS A 118 -1.31 -12.59 12.09
N THR A 119 -1.70 -11.99 10.98
CA THR A 119 -1.78 -10.54 10.78
C THR A 119 -2.72 -10.22 9.61
N TRP A 120 -2.97 -8.94 9.33
CA TRP A 120 -3.79 -8.55 8.18
C TRP A 120 -3.07 -8.81 6.85
N LYS A 121 -3.85 -9.09 5.81
CA LYS A 121 -3.31 -9.28 4.46
C LYS A 121 -3.52 -8.01 3.64
N GLU A 122 -2.46 -7.56 2.99
CA GLU A 122 -2.52 -6.38 2.13
C GLU A 122 -3.42 -6.63 0.90
N SER A 123 -3.48 -7.88 0.44
CA SER A 123 -4.40 -8.33 -0.60
C SER A 123 -5.88 -8.30 -0.20
N TRP A 124 -6.20 -8.11 1.09
CA TRP A 124 -7.58 -7.80 1.48
C TRP A 124 -7.97 -6.38 1.11
N PHE A 125 -7.00 -5.46 1.03
CA PHE A 125 -7.21 -4.08 0.59
C PHE A 125 -7.09 -3.97 -0.93
N TYR A 126 -5.97 -4.39 -1.51
CA TYR A 126 -5.78 -4.46 -2.97
C TYR A 126 -6.34 -5.77 -3.52
N ASN A 127 -7.65 -5.95 -3.39
CA ASN A 127 -8.38 -7.20 -3.67
C ASN A 127 -8.89 -7.33 -5.11
N THR A 128 -8.59 -6.38 -5.98
CA THR A 128 -8.86 -6.45 -7.43
C THR A 128 -7.55 -6.26 -8.21
N VAL A 129 -7.53 -6.66 -9.48
CA VAL A 129 -6.37 -6.48 -10.36
C VAL A 129 -6.05 -4.99 -10.49
N ASP A 130 -7.04 -4.16 -10.79
CA ASP A 130 -6.86 -2.70 -10.94
C ASP A 130 -6.29 -2.05 -9.68
N ARG A 131 -6.73 -2.48 -8.49
CA ARG A 131 -6.20 -1.98 -7.21
C ARG A 131 -4.75 -2.39 -7.00
N LEU A 132 -4.40 -3.62 -7.38
CA LEU A 132 -3.04 -4.11 -7.29
C LEU A 132 -2.12 -3.39 -8.29
N GLU A 133 -2.58 -3.16 -9.51
CA GLU A 133 -1.84 -2.40 -10.53
C GLU A 133 -1.63 -0.95 -10.09
N ALA A 134 -2.70 -0.28 -9.64
CA ALA A 134 -2.61 1.07 -9.11
C ALA A 134 -1.61 1.17 -7.95
N LYS A 135 -1.61 0.20 -7.02
CA LYS A 135 -0.60 0.13 -5.96
C LYS A 135 0.82 0.16 -6.53
N PHE A 136 1.12 -0.70 -7.50
CA PHE A 136 2.46 -0.78 -8.08
C PHE A 136 2.85 0.51 -8.80
N LEU A 137 1.95 1.07 -9.62
CA LEU A 137 2.20 2.32 -10.34
C LEU A 137 2.45 3.49 -9.39
N ILE A 138 1.60 3.63 -8.37
CA ILE A 138 1.70 4.70 -7.38
C ILE A 138 2.99 4.56 -6.57
N GLN A 139 3.29 3.36 -6.04
CA GLN A 139 4.52 3.16 -5.25
C GLN A 139 5.79 3.41 -6.08
N ASN A 140 5.79 3.03 -7.37
CA ASN A 140 6.90 3.33 -8.26
C ASN A 140 7.05 4.84 -8.50
N ALA A 141 5.95 5.55 -8.77
CA ALA A 141 5.96 7.00 -8.96
C ALA A 141 6.44 7.73 -7.68
N LEU A 142 5.88 7.39 -6.53
CA LEU A 142 6.29 7.96 -5.24
C LEU A 142 7.77 7.68 -4.95
N SER A 143 8.27 6.48 -5.24
CA SER A 143 9.68 6.16 -5.06
C SER A 143 10.60 7.00 -5.95
N LYS A 144 10.20 7.26 -7.20
CA LYS A 144 10.95 8.13 -8.12
C LYS A 144 10.99 9.57 -7.63
N ILE A 145 9.86 10.10 -7.15
CA ILE A 145 9.74 11.47 -6.65
C ILE A 145 10.48 11.64 -5.31
N ALA A 146 10.41 10.63 -4.44
CA ALA A 146 11.04 10.65 -3.11
C ALA A 146 12.57 10.72 -3.17
N GLY A 147 13.17 10.19 -4.24
CA GLY A 147 14.61 10.16 -4.47
C GLY A 147 15.38 9.33 -3.44
N GLU A 148 16.68 9.14 -3.71
CA GLU A 148 17.60 8.38 -2.84
C GLU A 148 18.45 9.29 -1.93
N GLU A 149 18.35 10.61 -2.09
CA GLU A 149 19.29 11.57 -1.48
C GLU A 149 19.20 11.67 0.05
N THR A 150 18.06 11.27 0.62
CA THR A 150 17.86 11.25 2.07
C THR A 150 17.40 9.87 2.49
N GLU A 151 17.97 9.35 3.58
CA GLU A 151 17.54 8.07 4.15
C GLU A 151 16.15 8.18 4.80
N TYR A 152 15.40 7.09 4.73
CA TYR A 152 14.16 6.95 5.50
C TYR A 152 14.47 6.84 6.99
N GLN A 153 13.63 7.47 7.82
CA GLN A 153 13.76 7.41 9.27
C GLN A 153 13.00 6.20 9.79
N PHE A 154 13.70 5.25 10.40
CA PHE A 154 13.09 4.03 10.91
C PHE A 154 12.85 4.15 12.41
N PRO A 155 11.62 4.49 12.86
CA PRO A 155 11.30 4.53 14.28
C PRO A 155 11.46 3.16 14.91
N ASP A 156 11.78 3.13 16.21
CA ASP A 156 11.85 1.91 17.01
C ASP A 156 10.49 1.21 17.09
N ASN A 157 9.40 2.00 17.12
CA ASN A 157 8.03 1.50 17.17
C ASN A 157 7.22 1.93 15.93
N PRO A 158 7.34 1.21 14.80
CA PRO A 158 6.59 1.53 13.59
C PRO A 158 5.07 1.35 13.77
N CYS A 159 4.62 0.50 14.71
CA CYS A 159 3.20 0.33 15.00
C CYS A 159 2.59 1.55 15.70
N ALA A 160 3.36 2.23 16.55
CA ALA A 160 2.93 3.49 17.14
C ALA A 160 2.82 4.59 16.08
N GLU A 161 3.75 4.63 15.11
CA GLU A 161 3.69 5.63 14.03
C GLU A 161 2.45 5.49 13.16
N ILE A 162 2.10 4.27 12.72
CA ILE A 162 0.92 4.11 11.86
C ILE A 162 -0.39 4.46 12.58
N LEU A 163 -0.42 4.38 13.92
CA LEU A 163 -1.60 4.78 14.72
C LEU A 163 -1.74 6.29 14.87
N LYS A 164 -0.68 7.07 14.61
CA LYS A 164 -0.72 8.54 14.61
C LYS A 164 -1.31 9.09 13.32
N GLU A 165 -1.30 8.31 12.24
CA GLU A 165 -1.81 8.75 10.95
C GLU A 165 -3.29 9.16 11.07
N ARG A 166 -3.55 10.43 10.75
CA ARG A 166 -4.89 10.97 10.53
C ARG A 166 -5.06 11.18 9.03
N LEU A 167 -6.27 11.01 8.53
CA LEU A 167 -6.56 11.31 7.13
C LEU A 167 -6.11 12.73 6.82
N PHE A 168 -5.26 12.88 5.79
CA PHE A 168 -5.15 14.13 5.07
C PHE A 168 -6.45 14.28 4.28
N VAL A 169 -7.48 14.82 4.93
CA VAL A 169 -8.60 15.39 4.20
C VAL A 169 -8.08 16.74 3.73
N SER A 170 -7.69 16.81 2.46
CA SER A 170 -7.46 18.07 1.77
C SER A 170 -8.68 18.96 1.96
N SER A 171 -8.52 19.98 2.80
CA SER A 171 -9.45 21.10 3.00
C SER A 171 -9.21 22.18 1.97
#